data_AF-A0A7J4E4G0-F1
#
_entry.id   AF-A0A7J4E4G0-F1
#
_cell.length_a   1.000
_cell.length_b   1.000
_cell.length_c   1.000
_cell.angle_alpha   90.00
_cell.angle_beta   90.00
_cell.angle_gamma   90.00
#
_symmetry.space_group_name_H-M   'P 1'
#
loop_
_entity.id
_entity.type
_entity.pdbx_description
1 polymer ?
#
loop_
_entity_poly.entity_id
_entity_poly.type
_entity_poly.pdbx_seq_one_letter_code
_entity_poly.pdbx_strand_id
1 'polypeptide(L)'
;MNEGSNLKGSRRKKLVFSISGMSCASCAQTIEKKLSGLKGVSRAAVNFAAEKAIVEYDPTAITQRNIEDAVAEAGYGVVHEKAVLPIGGMHCVECARTIEEALSKKEGVYKAAVNFAMEKATIEYNPEQVSLVEIKKTIRDAGYEVIELEEGPEDKEEKEREKHIRNLKRLIAVSLTLSVPTFIFSWLKISPILPNKTFLFLLATPVQFVVGWAFYVGAYKGLRNKSANMDTLIAMGTSAAWLYSTIVTFFPGIL
;
A
#
# COMPACT_ATOMS: atom_id res chain seq x y z
N MET A 1 17.62 18.01 -35.43
CA MET A 1 16.20 18.11 -35.04
C MET A 1 15.57 16.73 -35.14
N ASN A 2 14.78 16.39 -34.12
CA ASN A 2 14.21 15.07 -33.83
C ASN A 2 13.46 14.41 -34.99
N GLU A 3 13.83 13.18 -35.32
CA GLU A 3 12.92 12.21 -35.92
C GLU A 3 12.40 11.29 -34.81
N GLY A 4 11.09 11.41 -34.56
CA GLY A 4 10.36 10.55 -33.63
C GLY A 4 10.33 9.12 -34.14
N SER A 5 10.85 8.20 -33.33
CA SER A 5 10.57 6.77 -33.47
C SER A 5 9.42 6.40 -32.54
N ASN A 6 8.26 6.26 -33.17
CA ASN A 6 7.05 5.65 -32.66
C ASN A 6 7.33 4.19 -32.25
N LEU A 7 7.57 3.93 -30.97
CA LEU A 7 7.58 2.58 -30.41
C LEU A 7 6.25 2.33 -29.70
N LYS A 8 5.37 1.65 -30.43
CA LYS A 8 4.17 0.96 -29.93
C LYS A 8 4.46 0.33 -28.57
N GLY A 9 3.58 0.62 -27.60
CA GLY A 9 3.75 0.26 -26.19
C GLY A 9 4.07 -1.22 -25.96
N SER A 10 5.33 -1.51 -25.62
CA SER A 10 5.70 -2.74 -24.94
C SER A 10 5.01 -2.73 -23.57
N ARG A 11 4.20 -3.75 -23.28
CA ARG A 11 3.57 -3.96 -21.97
C ARG A 11 4.65 -4.36 -20.97
N ARG A 12 5.46 -3.40 -20.52
CA ARG A 12 6.47 -3.64 -19.49
C ARG A 12 5.79 -3.95 -18.17
N LYS A 13 6.17 -5.07 -17.55
CA LYS A 13 5.76 -5.45 -16.21
C LYS A 13 6.89 -5.17 -15.23
N LYS A 14 6.51 -4.80 -14.01
CA LYS A 14 7.42 -4.61 -12.89
C LYS A 14 7.34 -5.83 -11.98
N LEU A 15 8.47 -6.46 -11.72
CA LEU A 15 8.64 -7.58 -10.82
C LEU A 15 9.55 -7.13 -9.68
N VAL A 16 9.09 -7.34 -8.44
CA VAL A 16 9.84 -7.03 -7.22
C VAL A 16 9.94 -8.32 -6.43
N PHE A 17 11.14 -8.74 -6.03
CA PHE A 17 11.34 -9.95 -5.23
C PHE A 17 12.51 -9.78 -4.27
N SER A 18 12.46 -10.56 -3.19
CA SER A 18 13.52 -10.61 -2.18
C SER A 18 14.56 -11.66 -2.57
N ILE A 19 15.83 -11.38 -2.30
CA ILE A 19 16.96 -12.25 -2.64
C ILE A 19 17.68 -12.67 -1.37
N SER A 20 17.86 -13.98 -1.18
CA SER A 20 18.67 -14.55 -0.10
C SER A 20 20.14 -14.67 -0.49
N GLY A 21 21.04 -14.44 0.47
CA GLY A 21 22.49 -14.65 0.32
C GLY A 21 23.28 -13.43 -0.15
N MET A 22 22.65 -12.26 -0.26
CA MET A 22 23.36 -11.01 -0.54
C MET A 22 23.94 -10.42 0.74
N SER A 23 25.25 -10.49 0.92
CA SER A 23 25.92 -9.91 2.11
C SER A 23 26.70 -8.63 1.79
N CYS A 24 26.73 -8.19 0.52
CA CYS A 24 27.66 -7.16 0.07
C CYS A 24 27.15 -6.33 -1.12
N ALA A 25 27.65 -5.10 -1.26
CA ALA A 25 27.29 -4.23 -2.39
C ALA A 25 27.75 -4.79 -3.75
N SER A 26 28.88 -5.48 -3.81
CA SER A 26 29.36 -6.14 -5.03
C SER A 26 28.50 -7.36 -5.43
N CYS A 27 27.85 -8.00 -4.46
CA CYS A 27 26.90 -9.08 -4.65
C CYS A 27 25.69 -8.55 -5.44
N ALA A 28 25.12 -7.43 -4.98
CA ALA A 28 24.01 -6.75 -5.66
C ALA A 28 24.38 -6.28 -7.08
N GLN A 29 25.56 -5.70 -7.27
CA GLN A 29 26.02 -5.27 -8.61
C GLN A 29 26.16 -6.44 -9.60
N THR A 30 26.62 -7.60 -9.11
CA THR A 30 26.76 -8.81 -9.93
C THR A 30 25.40 -9.29 -10.43
N ILE A 31 24.41 -9.34 -9.53
CA ILE A 31 23.03 -9.72 -9.87
C ILE A 31 22.42 -8.69 -10.81
N GLU A 32 22.56 -7.39 -10.52
CA GLU A 32 22.02 -6.31 -11.36
C GLU A 32 22.57 -6.36 -12.79
N LYS A 33 23.88 -6.62 -12.94
CA LYS A 33 24.52 -6.77 -14.25
C LYS A 33 24.02 -8.00 -14.99
N LYS A 34 23.85 -9.13 -14.30
CA LYS A 34 23.31 -10.38 -14.88
C LYS A 34 21.86 -10.18 -15.35
N LEU A 35 21.01 -9.57 -14.51
CA LEU A 35 19.61 -9.28 -14.81
C LEU A 35 19.45 -8.26 -15.96
N SER A 36 20.24 -7.19 -15.95
CA SER A 36 20.22 -6.18 -17.02
C SER A 36 20.73 -6.72 -18.36
N GLY A 37 21.53 -7.80 -18.35
CA GLY A 37 22.02 -8.46 -19.55
C GLY A 37 20.99 -9.40 -20.21
N LEU A 38 19.87 -9.68 -19.56
CA LEU A 38 18.82 -10.56 -20.10
C LEU A 38 18.05 -9.86 -21.22
N LYS A 39 17.89 -10.55 -22.36
CA LYS A 39 17.04 -10.07 -23.45
C LYS A 39 15.60 -9.99 -22.96
N GLY A 40 14.97 -8.82 -23.10
CA GLY A 40 13.62 -8.56 -22.61
C GLY A 40 13.57 -7.83 -21.27
N VAL A 41 14.70 -7.64 -20.58
CA VAL A 41 14.79 -6.76 -19.41
C VAL A 41 15.14 -5.35 -19.86
N SER A 42 14.31 -4.38 -19.48
CA SER A 42 14.52 -2.95 -19.76
C SER A 42 15.28 -2.24 -18.65
N ARG A 43 15.09 -2.68 -17.40
CA ARG A 43 15.76 -2.13 -16.23
C ARG A 43 15.84 -3.20 -15.14
N ALA A 44 16.98 -3.32 -14.49
CA ALA A 44 17.12 -4.04 -13.23
C ALA A 44 17.82 -3.13 -12.23
N ALA A 45 17.39 -3.17 -10.97
CA ALA A 45 18.01 -2.46 -9.87
C ALA A 45 17.99 -3.37 -8.65
N VAL A 46 19.13 -3.54 -7.98
CA VAL A 46 19.25 -4.40 -6.80
C VAL A 46 19.71 -3.58 -5.61
N ASN A 47 18.97 -3.68 -4.51
CA ASN A 47 19.29 -3.00 -3.27
C ASN A 47 19.71 -4.04 -2.21
N PHE A 48 21.00 -4.10 -1.90
CA PHE A 48 21.52 -5.03 -0.90
C PHE A 48 20.99 -4.72 0.51
N ALA A 49 20.81 -3.45 0.86
CA ALA A 49 20.36 -3.05 2.20
C ALA A 49 18.89 -3.39 2.46
N ALA A 50 18.08 -3.43 1.40
CA ALA A 50 16.69 -3.85 1.44
C ALA A 50 16.49 -5.32 1.05
N GLU A 51 17.57 -6.04 0.70
CA GLU A 51 17.55 -7.42 0.18
C GLU A 51 16.58 -7.65 -1.00
N LYS A 52 16.34 -6.60 -1.80
CA LYS A 52 15.30 -6.59 -2.84
C LYS A 52 15.87 -6.28 -4.21
N ALA A 53 15.31 -6.93 -5.23
CA ALA A 53 15.51 -6.60 -6.62
C ALA A 53 14.22 -6.08 -7.25
N ILE A 54 14.36 -5.10 -8.14
CA ILE A 54 13.30 -4.55 -8.96
C ILE A 54 13.69 -4.73 -10.42
N VAL A 55 12.86 -5.44 -11.19
CA VAL A 55 13.09 -5.73 -12.59
C VAL A 55 11.89 -5.28 -13.42
N GLU A 56 12.14 -4.45 -14.43
CA GLU A 56 11.16 -4.06 -15.43
C GLU A 56 11.44 -4.85 -16.72
N TYR A 57 10.52 -5.73 -17.11
CA TYR A 57 10.71 -6.67 -18.22
C TYR A 57 9.49 -6.73 -19.14
N ASP A 58 9.71 -7.22 -20.37
CA ASP A 58 8.65 -7.52 -21.31
C ASP A 58 8.22 -9.00 -21.16
N PRO A 59 6.98 -9.26 -20.69
CA PRO A 59 6.47 -10.62 -20.46
C PRO A 59 6.29 -11.43 -21.76
N THR A 60 6.37 -10.79 -22.94
CA THR A 60 6.34 -11.50 -24.23
C THR A 60 7.72 -12.02 -24.63
N ALA A 61 8.79 -11.45 -24.07
CA ALA A 61 10.17 -11.81 -24.39
C ALA A 61 10.82 -12.70 -23.32
N ILE A 62 10.49 -12.50 -22.05
CA ILE A 62 11.07 -13.24 -20.93
C ILE A 62 10.01 -13.49 -19.84
N THR A 63 10.10 -14.65 -19.18
CA THR A 63 9.21 -15.01 -18.07
C THR A 63 9.85 -14.71 -16.72
N GLN A 64 9.01 -14.54 -15.67
CA GLN A 64 9.48 -14.41 -14.29
C GLN A 64 10.43 -15.54 -13.89
N ARG A 65 10.11 -16.78 -14.27
CA ARG A 65 10.96 -17.94 -13.99
C ARG A 65 12.38 -17.79 -14.56
N ASN A 66 12.53 -17.29 -15.79
CA ASN A 66 13.85 -17.06 -16.37
C ASN A 66 14.65 -15.97 -15.65
N ILE A 67 13.97 -14.98 -15.08
CA ILE A 67 14.60 -13.92 -14.28
C ILE A 67 15.12 -14.52 -12.97
N GLU A 68 14.32 -15.35 -12.29
CA GLU A 68 14.70 -16.03 -11.05
C GLU A 68 15.80 -17.08 -11.29
N ASP A 69 15.73 -17.83 -12.39
CA ASP A 69 16.78 -18.77 -12.82
C ASP A 69 18.12 -18.05 -13.01
N ALA A 70 18.13 -16.84 -13.59
CA ALA A 70 19.35 -16.05 -13.76
C ALA A 70 19.96 -15.60 -12.42
N VAL A 71 19.13 -15.41 -11.39
CA VAL A 71 19.59 -15.12 -10.00
C VAL A 71 20.17 -16.39 -9.37
N ALA A 72 19.52 -17.54 -9.57
CA ALA A 72 20.01 -18.84 -9.13
C ALA A 72 21.37 -19.20 -9.78
N GLU A 73 21.53 -18.97 -11.09
CA GLU A 73 22.80 -19.13 -11.80
C GLU A 73 23.91 -18.20 -11.28
N ALA A 74 23.55 -17.04 -10.72
CA ALA A 74 24.50 -16.13 -10.08
C ALA A 74 24.88 -16.59 -8.67
N GLY A 75 24.29 -17.67 -8.16
CA GLY A 75 24.57 -18.26 -6.85
C GLY A 75 23.71 -17.71 -5.71
N TYR A 76 22.60 -17.04 -6.02
CA TYR A 76 21.70 -16.44 -5.03
C TYR A 76 20.30 -17.06 -5.11
N GLY A 77 19.60 -17.12 -3.98
CA GLY A 77 18.22 -17.62 -3.93
C GLY A 77 17.20 -16.50 -4.03
N VAL A 78 16.05 -16.75 -4.65
CA VAL A 78 14.88 -15.87 -4.55
C VAL A 78 14.03 -16.36 -3.39
N VAL A 79 13.63 -15.45 -2.50
CA VAL A 79 12.83 -15.78 -1.32
C VAL A 79 11.36 -15.86 -1.74
N HIS A 80 10.76 -17.02 -1.49
CA HIS A 80 9.32 -17.25 -1.62
C HIS A 80 8.75 -17.56 -0.25
N GLU A 81 7.58 -17.01 0.05
CA GLU A 81 6.79 -17.40 1.20
C GLU A 81 5.95 -18.63 0.86
N LYS A 82 5.75 -19.48 1.86
CA LYS A 82 4.97 -20.70 1.72
C LYS A 82 3.71 -20.62 2.57
N ALA A 83 2.56 -20.62 1.91
CA ALA A 83 1.26 -20.72 2.56
C ALA A 83 0.64 -22.09 2.35
N VAL A 84 -0.01 -22.60 3.41
CA VAL A 84 -0.83 -23.80 3.35
C VAL A 84 -2.26 -23.39 3.70
N LEU A 85 -3.14 -23.45 2.71
CA LEU A 85 -4.53 -23.05 2.83
C LEU A 85 -5.43 -24.29 2.77
N PRO A 86 -6.23 -24.58 3.81
CA PRO A 86 -7.25 -25.61 3.70
C PRO A 86 -8.42 -25.11 2.85
N ILE A 87 -8.91 -25.97 1.97
CA ILE A 87 -9.92 -25.66 0.97
C ILE A 87 -11.12 -26.59 1.16
N GLY A 88 -12.29 -26.01 1.36
CA GLY A 88 -13.57 -26.70 1.41
C GLY A 88 -14.20 -26.85 0.02
N GLY A 89 -15.02 -27.90 -0.13
CA GLY A 89 -15.82 -28.13 -1.34
C GLY A 89 -15.08 -28.78 -2.50
N MET A 90 -13.85 -29.26 -2.30
CA MET A 90 -13.19 -30.14 -3.28
C MET A 90 -13.78 -31.54 -3.16
N HIS A 91 -14.24 -32.12 -4.27
CA HIS A 91 -14.84 -33.46 -4.30
C HIS A 91 -14.15 -34.43 -5.26
N CYS A 92 -13.20 -33.95 -6.07
CA CYS A 92 -12.44 -34.78 -6.98
C CYS A 92 -11.06 -34.16 -7.31
N VAL A 93 -10.23 -34.95 -7.98
CA VAL A 93 -8.91 -34.53 -8.49
C VAL A 93 -9.04 -33.38 -9.50
N GLU A 94 -10.13 -33.34 -10.27
CA GLU A 94 -10.37 -32.29 -11.26
C GLU A 94 -10.66 -30.92 -10.60
N CYS A 95 -11.31 -30.91 -9.43
CA CYS A 95 -11.45 -29.71 -8.62
C CYS A 95 -10.07 -29.16 -8.21
N ALA A 96 -9.19 -30.04 -7.72
CA ALA A 96 -7.84 -29.65 -7.32
C ALA A 96 -7.04 -29.08 -8.50
N ARG A 97 -7.12 -29.71 -9.67
CA ARG A 97 -6.45 -29.23 -10.91
C ARG A 97 -6.94 -27.85 -11.33
N THR A 98 -8.25 -27.60 -11.26
CA THR A 98 -8.85 -26.30 -11.59
C THR A 98 -8.29 -25.19 -10.70
N ILE A 99 -8.19 -25.45 -9.39
CA ILE A 99 -7.64 -24.49 -8.43
C ILE A 99 -6.14 -24.28 -8.67
N GLU A 100 -5.39 -25.36 -8.90
CA GLU A 100 -3.95 -25.28 -9.18
C GLU A 100 -3.64 -24.47 -10.43
N GLU A 101 -4.41 -24.65 -11.51
CA GLU A 101 -4.30 -23.87 -12.74
C GLU A 101 -4.68 -22.39 -12.52
N ALA A 102 -5.72 -22.12 -11.74
CA ALA A 102 -6.13 -20.75 -11.42
C ALA A 102 -5.06 -20.01 -10.60
N LEU A 103 -4.48 -20.68 -9.60
CA LEU A 103 -3.40 -20.14 -8.78
C LEU A 103 -2.10 -19.97 -9.57
N SER A 104 -1.74 -20.93 -10.43
CA SER A 104 -0.50 -20.86 -11.21
C SER A 104 -0.51 -19.78 -12.29
N LYS A 105 -1.70 -19.34 -12.74
CA LYS A 105 -1.85 -18.20 -13.66
C LYS A 105 -1.77 -16.85 -12.96
N LYS A 106 -1.82 -16.83 -11.62
CA LYS A 106 -1.78 -15.60 -10.84
C LYS A 106 -0.36 -15.04 -10.81
N GLU A 107 -0.22 -13.75 -11.10
CA GLU A 107 1.07 -13.08 -10.99
C GLU A 107 1.57 -13.09 -9.54
N GLY A 108 2.85 -13.38 -9.32
CA GLY A 108 3.44 -13.50 -7.98
C GLY A 108 3.35 -14.91 -7.37
N VAL A 109 2.64 -15.86 -7.98
CA VAL A 109 2.67 -17.27 -7.56
C VAL A 109 3.76 -18.02 -8.33
N TYR A 110 4.72 -18.58 -7.60
CA TYR A 110 5.80 -19.38 -8.17
C TYR A 110 5.39 -20.84 -8.39
N LYS A 111 4.73 -21.41 -7.38
CA LYS A 111 4.27 -22.79 -7.38
C LYS A 111 2.98 -22.92 -6.60
N ALA A 112 2.00 -23.57 -7.19
CA ALA A 112 0.81 -24.01 -6.48
C ALA A 112 0.72 -25.53 -6.61
N ALA A 113 0.42 -26.20 -5.51
CA ALA A 113 0.17 -27.64 -5.48
C ALA A 113 -1.07 -27.88 -4.63
N VAL A 114 -2.11 -28.48 -5.22
CA VAL A 114 -3.37 -28.72 -4.52
C VAL A 114 -3.55 -30.21 -4.28
N ASN A 115 -3.71 -30.58 -3.00
CA ASN A 115 -3.94 -31.95 -2.61
C ASN A 115 -5.40 -32.13 -2.19
N PHE A 116 -6.17 -32.78 -3.07
CA PHE A 116 -7.56 -33.14 -2.82
C PHE A 116 -7.74 -34.02 -1.58
N ALA A 117 -6.90 -35.04 -1.41
CA ALA A 117 -7.04 -35.99 -0.30
C ALA A 117 -6.76 -35.36 1.07
N MET A 118 -5.94 -34.30 1.12
CA MET A 118 -5.63 -33.56 2.34
C MET A 118 -6.46 -32.27 2.48
N GLU A 119 -7.35 -31.98 1.52
CA GLU A 119 -8.14 -30.76 1.46
C GLU A 119 -7.29 -29.48 1.63
N LYS A 120 -6.07 -29.46 1.08
CA LYS A 120 -5.10 -28.37 1.27
C LYS A 120 -4.44 -27.95 -0.03
N ALA A 121 -4.29 -26.66 -0.23
CA ALA A 121 -3.38 -26.08 -1.22
C ALA A 121 -2.10 -25.60 -0.54
N THR A 122 -0.96 -25.97 -1.12
CA THR A 122 0.34 -25.42 -0.76
C THR A 122 0.76 -24.46 -1.86
N ILE A 123 1.00 -23.20 -1.50
CA ILE A 123 1.33 -22.13 -2.43
C ILE A 123 2.68 -21.54 -2.02
N GLU A 124 3.61 -21.48 -2.96
CA GLU A 124 4.85 -20.70 -2.87
C GLU A 124 4.64 -19.43 -3.70
N TYR A 125 4.66 -18.28 -3.04
CA TYR A 125 4.36 -16.99 -3.65
C TYR A 125 5.31 -15.90 -3.17
N ASN A 126 5.27 -14.76 -3.86
CA ASN A 126 6.03 -13.59 -3.55
C ASN A 126 5.12 -12.53 -2.88
N PRO A 127 5.31 -12.23 -1.57
CA PRO A 127 4.48 -11.30 -0.82
C PRO A 127 4.54 -9.86 -1.35
N GLU A 128 5.60 -9.51 -2.08
CA GLU A 128 5.75 -8.17 -2.68
C GLU A 128 4.89 -7.97 -3.95
N GLN A 129 4.33 -9.06 -4.49
CA GLN A 129 3.52 -9.04 -5.72
C GLN A 129 2.06 -9.43 -5.50
N VAL A 130 1.82 -10.40 -4.61
CA VAL A 130 0.48 -10.93 -4.35
C VAL A 130 0.32 -11.20 -2.87
N SER A 131 -0.82 -10.80 -2.30
CA SER A 131 -1.12 -11.05 -0.90
C SER A 131 -1.99 -12.29 -0.71
N LEU A 132 -1.97 -12.84 0.51
CA LEU A 132 -2.81 -13.99 0.88
C LEU A 132 -4.29 -13.72 0.66
N VAL A 133 -4.74 -12.47 0.84
CA VAL A 133 -6.12 -12.06 0.58
C VAL A 133 -6.48 -12.25 -0.89
N GLU A 134 -5.57 -11.87 -1.79
CA GLU A 134 -5.78 -12.00 -3.24
C GLU A 134 -5.71 -13.46 -3.70
N ILE A 135 -4.86 -14.27 -3.08
CA ILE A 135 -4.81 -15.73 -3.28
C ILE A 135 -6.12 -16.37 -2.83
N LYS A 136 -6.58 -16.10 -1.60
CA LYS A 136 -7.86 -16.58 -1.06
C LYS A 136 -9.05 -16.12 -1.91
N LYS A 137 -8.98 -14.93 -2.49
CA LYS A 137 -10.00 -14.43 -3.43
C LYS A 137 -9.99 -15.23 -4.73
N THR A 138 -8.83 -15.54 -5.29
CA THR A 138 -8.69 -16.35 -6.51
C THR A 138 -9.33 -17.73 -6.34
N ILE A 139 -9.17 -18.36 -5.16
CA ILE A 139 -9.80 -19.65 -4.83
C ILE A 139 -11.34 -19.51 -4.76
N ARG A 140 -11.84 -18.42 -4.15
CA ARG A 140 -13.28 -18.12 -4.09
C ARG A 140 -13.88 -17.81 -5.45
N ASP A 141 -13.17 -17.08 -6.30
CA ASP A 141 -13.58 -16.78 -7.68
C ASP A 141 -13.62 -18.06 -8.54
N ALA A 142 -12.85 -19.09 -8.18
CA ALA A 142 -12.94 -20.43 -8.76
C ALA A 142 -14.10 -21.28 -8.21
N GLY A 143 -14.86 -20.78 -7.23
CA GLY A 143 -16.04 -21.43 -6.67
C GLY A 143 -15.80 -22.29 -5.43
N TYR A 144 -14.64 -22.18 -4.79
CA TYR A 144 -14.27 -22.98 -3.62
C TYR A 144 -14.15 -22.14 -2.34
N GLU A 145 -14.34 -22.77 -1.20
CA GLU A 145 -14.26 -22.10 0.10
C GLU A 145 -12.85 -22.28 0.68
N VAL A 146 -12.29 -21.23 1.29
CA VAL A 146 -11.01 -21.33 2.03
C VAL A 146 -11.35 -21.33 3.51
N ILE A 147 -11.00 -22.41 4.19
CA ILE A 147 -11.21 -22.53 5.63
C ILE A 147 -10.12 -21.68 6.31
N GLU A 148 -10.50 -20.63 7.02
CA GLU A 148 -9.56 -19.79 7.73
C GLU A 148 -9.12 -20.51 9.03
N LEU A 149 -7.95 -21.15 9.01
CA LEU A 149 -7.25 -21.50 10.25
C LEU A 149 -6.76 -20.21 10.90
N GLU A 150 -6.74 -20.17 12.24
CA GLU A 150 -6.40 -18.99 13.05
C GLU A 150 -5.28 -18.16 12.43
N GLU A 151 -5.57 -16.87 12.24
CA GLU A 151 -4.75 -15.91 11.52
C GLU A 151 -3.28 -15.96 11.96
N GLY A 152 -2.40 -16.33 11.03
CA GLY A 152 -0.95 -16.19 11.21
C GLY A 152 -0.55 -14.73 11.44
N PRO A 153 0.66 -14.48 11.98
CA PRO A 153 1.13 -13.13 12.29
C PRO A 153 1.09 -12.18 11.08
N GLU A 154 1.35 -12.67 9.86
CA GLU A 154 1.38 -11.87 8.63
C GLU A 154 -0.03 -11.41 8.17
N ASP A 155 -1.05 -12.27 8.26
CA ASP A 155 -2.44 -11.95 7.92
C ASP A 155 -3.02 -10.84 8.83
N LYS A 156 -2.52 -10.73 10.07
CA LYS A 156 -2.92 -9.69 11.03
C LYS A 156 -2.35 -8.33 10.65
N GLU A 157 -1.07 -8.27 10.29
CA GLU A 157 -0.39 -7.02 9.94
C GLU A 157 -1.02 -6.35 8.70
N GLU A 158 -1.41 -7.14 7.69
CA GLU A 158 -2.05 -6.61 6.48
C GLU A 158 -3.45 -6.04 6.79
N LYS A 159 -4.26 -6.77 7.58
CA LYS A 159 -5.57 -6.29 8.04
C LYS A 159 -5.47 -5.01 8.88
N GLU A 160 -4.45 -4.89 9.72
CA GLU A 160 -4.20 -3.68 10.51
C GLU A 160 -3.81 -2.48 9.65
N ARG A 161 -2.98 -2.72 8.62
CA ARG A 161 -2.57 -1.70 7.65
C ARG A 161 -3.77 -1.18 6.85
N GLU A 162 -4.65 -2.07 6.40
CA GLU A 162 -5.88 -1.67 5.70
C GLU A 162 -6.82 -0.84 6.60
N LYS A 163 -6.98 -1.24 7.86
CA LYS A 163 -7.82 -0.49 8.83
C LYS A 163 -7.27 0.93 9.02
N HIS A 164 -5.95 1.07 9.15
CA HIS A 164 -5.31 2.39 9.22
C HIS A 164 -5.59 3.24 7.98
N ILE A 165 -5.43 2.67 6.78
CA ILE A 165 -5.69 3.39 5.52
C ILE A 165 -7.17 3.80 5.40
N ARG A 166 -8.12 2.92 5.76
CA ARG A 166 -9.55 3.24 5.74
C ARG A 166 -9.90 4.38 6.70
N ASN A 167 -9.32 4.38 7.90
CA ASN A 167 -9.54 5.44 8.87
C ASN A 167 -8.98 6.78 8.37
N LEU A 168 -7.77 6.79 7.79
CA LEU A 168 -7.18 7.99 7.20
C LEU A 168 -8.04 8.53 6.04
N LYS A 169 -8.51 7.65 5.14
CA LYS A 169 -9.40 8.05 4.05
C LYS A 169 -10.72 8.63 4.54
N ARG A 170 -11.33 8.04 5.60
CA ARG A 170 -12.53 8.59 6.22
C ARG A 170 -12.28 9.96 6.84
N LEU A 171 -11.16 10.13 7.53
CA LEU A 171 -10.81 11.41 8.17
C LEU A 171 -10.59 12.51 7.12
N ILE A 172 -9.93 12.19 6.01
CA ILE A 172 -9.77 13.08 4.85
C ILE A 172 -11.14 13.40 4.21
N ALA A 173 -12.01 12.41 4.03
CA ALA A 173 -13.33 12.64 3.45
C ALA A 173 -14.20 13.55 4.33
N VAL A 174 -14.18 13.35 5.65
CA VAL A 174 -14.90 14.18 6.62
C VAL A 174 -14.34 15.59 6.65
N SER A 175 -13.01 15.76 6.69
CA SER A 175 -12.40 17.09 6.69
C SER A 175 -12.70 17.85 5.40
N LEU A 176 -12.59 17.20 4.24
CA LEU A 176 -12.89 17.82 2.94
C LEU A 176 -14.36 18.25 2.84
N THR A 177 -15.29 17.41 3.32
CA THR A 177 -16.73 17.70 3.31
C THR A 177 -17.09 18.91 4.17
N LEU A 178 -16.40 19.13 5.29
CA LEU A 178 -16.63 20.29 6.16
C LEU A 178 -15.88 21.54 5.71
N SER A 179 -14.67 21.41 5.18
CA SER A 179 -13.81 22.54 4.79
C SER A 179 -14.16 23.14 3.43
N VAL A 180 -14.64 22.34 2.47
CA VAL A 180 -14.97 22.85 1.13
C VAL A 180 -16.18 23.81 1.16
N PRO A 181 -17.30 23.50 1.84
CA PRO A 181 -18.41 24.43 1.97
C PRO A 181 -18.02 25.71 2.71
N THR A 182 -17.28 25.63 3.82
CA THR A 182 -16.86 26.83 4.57
C THR A 182 -15.98 27.76 3.73
N PHE A 183 -15.08 27.19 2.92
CA PHE A 183 -14.25 27.96 2.00
C PHE A 183 -15.07 28.61 0.88
N ILE A 184 -16.01 27.86 0.28
CA ILE A 184 -16.92 28.36 -0.78
C ILE A 184 -17.79 29.50 -0.23
N PHE A 185 -18.39 29.33 0.95
CA PHE A 185 -19.21 30.36 1.60
C PHE A 185 -18.38 31.61 1.94
N SER A 186 -17.13 31.44 2.40
CA SER A 186 -16.25 32.57 2.69
C SER A 186 -15.79 33.31 1.44
N TRP A 187 -15.56 32.62 0.31
CA TRP A 187 -15.06 33.23 -0.93
C TRP A 187 -16.19 33.91 -1.72
N LEU A 188 -17.32 33.24 -1.89
CA LEU A 188 -18.36 33.69 -2.83
C LEU A 188 -19.20 34.89 -2.33
N LYS A 189 -19.05 35.33 -1.07
CA LYS A 189 -19.87 36.42 -0.47
C LYS A 189 -21.37 36.31 -0.84
N ILE A 190 -21.89 35.10 -1.02
CA ILE A 190 -23.27 34.88 -1.43
C ILE A 190 -24.16 35.05 -0.19
N SER A 191 -24.79 36.22 -0.14
CA SER A 191 -25.91 36.64 0.70
C SER A 191 -25.58 37.42 2.00
N PRO A 192 -26.23 38.60 2.21
CA PRO A 192 -26.17 39.39 3.44
C PRO A 192 -27.01 38.82 4.60
N ILE A 193 -27.62 37.64 4.43
CA ILE A 193 -28.52 37.03 5.44
C ILE A 193 -27.74 36.20 6.50
N LEU A 194 -26.46 35.89 6.27
CA LEU A 194 -25.65 35.09 7.20
C LEU A 194 -24.20 35.58 7.47
N PRO A 195 -23.88 36.89 7.59
CA PRO A 195 -22.56 37.31 8.06
C PRO A 195 -22.58 37.58 9.56
N ASN A 196 -23.09 36.65 10.38
CA ASN A 196 -22.79 36.74 11.81
C ASN A 196 -21.44 36.06 12.00
N LYS A 197 -20.38 36.84 12.28
CA LYS A 197 -19.02 36.32 12.55
C LYS A 197 -19.05 35.14 13.53
N THR A 198 -20.01 35.17 14.45
CA THR A 198 -20.35 34.12 15.42
C THR A 198 -20.77 32.79 14.78
N PHE A 199 -21.51 32.78 13.66
CA PHE A 199 -21.94 31.55 12.97
C PHE A 199 -20.76 30.86 12.27
N LEU A 200 -19.89 31.63 11.61
CA LEU A 200 -18.64 31.11 11.03
C LEU A 200 -17.71 30.57 12.12
N PHE A 201 -17.61 31.27 13.26
CA PHE A 201 -16.88 30.80 14.44
C PHE A 201 -17.45 29.49 15.01
N LEU A 202 -18.79 29.37 15.07
CA LEU A 202 -19.49 28.16 15.52
C LEU A 202 -19.24 26.96 14.60
N LEU A 203 -19.12 27.18 13.28
CA LEU A 203 -18.78 26.13 12.33
C LEU A 203 -17.28 25.76 12.34
N ALA A 204 -16.41 26.72 12.64
CA ALA A 204 -14.97 26.51 12.70
C ALA A 204 -14.53 25.75 13.97
N THR A 205 -15.25 25.91 15.08
CA THR A 205 -14.89 25.28 16.36
C THR A 205 -14.92 23.74 16.33
N PRO A 206 -15.94 23.05 15.78
CA PRO A 206 -15.92 21.59 15.66
C PRO A 206 -14.82 21.11 14.71
N VAL A 207 -14.53 21.83 13.62
CA VAL A 207 -13.46 21.46 12.70
C VAL A 207 -12.11 21.49 13.42
N GLN A 208 -11.84 22.54 14.18
CA GLN A 208 -10.58 22.65 14.92
C GLN A 208 -10.43 21.62 16.04
N PHE A 209 -11.47 21.43 16.86
CA PHE A 209 -11.33 20.62 18.07
C PHE A 209 -11.72 19.16 17.88
N VAL A 210 -12.62 18.82 16.95
CA VAL A 210 -13.02 17.42 16.69
C VAL A 210 -12.12 16.79 15.63
N VAL A 211 -11.98 17.44 14.47
CA VAL A 211 -11.10 16.92 13.39
C VAL A 211 -9.64 17.13 13.77
N GLY A 212 -9.31 18.27 14.37
CA GLY A 212 -7.95 18.59 14.79
C GLY A 212 -7.47 17.87 16.05
N TRP A 213 -8.33 17.16 16.79
CA TRP A 213 -7.98 16.50 18.07
C TRP A 213 -6.75 15.59 17.95
N ALA A 214 -6.61 14.88 16.83
CA ALA A 214 -5.48 14.01 16.57
C ALA A 214 -4.13 14.75 16.67
N PHE A 215 -4.07 16.00 16.18
CA PHE A 215 -2.86 16.83 16.24
C PHE A 215 -2.57 17.31 17.67
N TYR A 216 -3.60 17.61 18.48
CA TYR A 216 -3.38 17.95 19.90
C TYR A 216 -2.83 16.77 20.70
N VAL A 217 -3.33 15.56 20.46
CA VAL A 217 -2.81 14.35 21.10
C VAL A 217 -1.38 14.08 20.66
N GLY A 218 -1.06 14.24 19.37
CA GLY A 218 0.30 14.12 18.83
C GLY A 218 1.26 15.15 19.42
N ALA A 219 0.80 16.40 19.56
CA ALA A 219 1.55 17.48 20.18
C ALA A 219 1.85 17.22 21.66
N TYR A 220 0.86 16.75 22.43
CA TYR A 220 1.03 16.43 23.85
C TYR A 220 2.01 15.29 24.06
N LYS A 221 1.93 14.23 23.25
CA LYS A 221 2.87 13.11 23.29
C LYS A 221 4.29 13.53 22.93
N GLY A 222 4.46 14.38 21.91
CA GLY A 222 5.76 14.95 21.54
C GLY A 222 6.36 15.78 22.67
N LEU A 223 5.57 16.69 23.25
CA LEU A 223 6.01 17.54 24.35
C LEU A 223 6.41 16.73 25.58
N ARG A 224 5.67 15.66 25.92
CA ARG A 224 6.02 14.74 27.02
C ARG A 224 7.37 14.05 26.79
N ASN A 225 7.72 13.77 25.54
CA ASN A 225 8.99 13.19 25.16
C ASN A 225 10.08 14.24 24.89
N LYS A 226 9.85 15.50 25.29
CA LYS A 226 10.74 16.65 25.07
C LYS A 226 11.15 16.84 23.60
N SER A 227 10.29 16.47 22.66
CA SER A 227 10.51 16.66 21.23
C SER A 227 9.40 17.51 20.60
N ALA A 228 9.79 18.44 19.73
CA ALA A 228 8.84 19.18 18.89
C ALA A 228 8.64 18.41 17.58
N ASN A 229 7.44 17.92 17.34
CA ASN A 229 7.06 17.20 16.11
C ASN A 229 6.16 18.08 15.22
N MET A 230 5.85 17.62 14.00
CA MET A 230 4.99 18.35 13.06
C MET A 230 3.62 18.69 13.69
N ASP A 231 3.09 17.79 14.54
CA ASP A 231 1.81 17.99 15.23
C ASP A 231 1.86 19.15 16.24
N THR A 232 2.98 19.35 16.96
CA THR A 232 3.15 20.52 17.86
C THR A 232 3.05 21.85 17.11
N LEU A 233 3.62 21.93 15.91
CA LEU A 233 3.56 23.14 15.09
C LEU A 233 2.13 23.42 14.63
N ILE A 234 1.42 22.39 14.15
CA ILE A 234 0.02 22.50 13.71
C ILE A 234 -0.89 22.92 14.86
N ALA A 235 -0.76 22.27 16.03
CA ALA A 235 -1.58 22.57 17.19
C ALA A 235 -1.36 24.02 17.68
N MET A 236 -0.11 24.48 17.75
CA MET A 236 0.23 25.83 18.17
C MET A 236 -0.31 26.89 17.18
N GLY A 237 -0.09 26.70 15.88
CA GLY A 237 -0.53 27.64 14.85
C GLY A 237 -2.05 27.77 14.75
N THR A 238 -2.77 26.64 14.75
CA THR A 238 -4.24 26.64 14.69
C THR A 238 -4.87 27.19 15.97
N SER A 239 -4.29 26.90 17.14
CA SER A 239 -4.73 27.48 18.41
C SER A 239 -4.55 28.99 18.46
N ALA A 240 -3.40 29.51 18.00
CA ALA A 240 -3.15 30.94 17.94
C ALA A 240 -4.12 31.67 17.00
N ALA A 241 -4.37 31.12 15.81
CA ALA A 241 -5.34 31.67 14.86
C ALA A 241 -6.76 31.67 15.42
N TRP A 242 -7.15 30.63 16.15
CA TRP A 242 -8.45 30.55 16.81
C TRP A 242 -8.62 31.53 17.96
N LEU A 243 -7.59 31.68 18.80
CA LEU A 243 -7.58 32.66 19.88
C LEU A 243 -7.75 34.08 19.31
N TYR A 244 -6.99 34.41 18.26
CA TYR A 244 -7.14 35.67 17.55
C TYR A 244 -8.56 35.86 17.00
N SER A 245 -9.11 34.84 16.34
CA SER A 245 -10.49 34.88 15.81
C SER A 245 -11.54 35.08 16.91
N THR A 246 -11.34 34.47 18.07
CA THR A 246 -12.20 34.62 19.25
C THR A 246 -12.18 36.08 19.76
N ILE A 247 -10.99 36.66 19.89
CA ILE A 247 -10.82 38.05 20.34
C ILE A 247 -11.51 39.01 19.36
N VAL A 248 -11.29 38.88 18.06
CA VAL A 248 -11.90 39.74 17.03
C VAL A 248 -13.42 39.58 16.95
N THR A 249 -13.94 38.38 17.25
CA THR A 249 -15.38 38.10 17.17
C THR A 249 -16.14 38.65 18.39
N PHE A 250 -15.61 38.51 19.60
CA PHE A 250 -16.31 38.88 20.83
C PHE A 250 -15.88 40.23 21.42
N PHE A 251 -14.68 40.72 21.10
CA PHE A 251 -14.13 41.97 21.61
C PHE A 251 -13.59 42.85 20.47
N PRO A 252 -14.45 43.32 19.56
CA PRO A 252 -14.03 44.10 18.38
C PRO A 252 -13.46 45.49 18.71
N GLY A 253 -13.43 45.92 19.98
CA GLY A 253 -12.92 47.22 20.41
C GLY A 253 -11.57 47.18 21.15
N ILE A 254 -10.96 46.01 21.30
CA ILE A 254 -9.65 45.84 21.97
C ILE A 254 -8.50 45.78 20.95
N LEU A 255 -8.81 45.67 19.66
CA LEU A 255 -7.85 45.49 18.56
C LEU A 255 -8.06 46.53 17.45
#